data_AF-A0A2V7CWY9-F1
#
_entry.id   AF-A0A2V7CWY9-F1
#
_cell.length_a   1.000
_cell.length_b   1.000
_cell.length_c   1.000
_cell.angle_alpha   90.00
_cell.angle_beta   90.00
_cell.angle_gamma   90.00
#
_symmetry.space_group_name_H-M   'P 1'
#
loop_
_entity.id
_entity.type
_entity.pdbx_description
1 polymer ?
#
loop_
_entity_poly.entity_id
_entity_poly.type
_entity_poly.pdbx_seq_one_letter_code
_entity_poly.pdbx_strand_id
1 'polypeptide(L)'
;MRETEAIGAFTKLSLKNQVDDLLADFREYHKSHDRSMLTRLRQAYDLLLMKVLSLLQDNDPALARDIASSREALWRILTDPDKFKNL
;
A
#
# COMPACT_ATOMS: atom_id res chain seq x y z
N MET A 1 16.24 14.30 24.09
CA MET A 1 15.20 13.84 23.15
C MET A 1 15.88 13.06 22.03
N ARG A 2 15.83 11.72 22.09
CA ARG A 2 16.39 10.80 21.07
C ARG A 2 15.43 9.62 20.76
N GLU A 3 14.19 9.69 21.22
CA GLU A 3 13.20 8.61 21.06
C GLU A 3 12.47 8.63 19.70
N THR A 4 12.66 9.68 18.89
CA THR A 4 11.93 9.88 17.64
C THR A 4 12.48 9.05 16.47
N GLU A 5 13.79 8.78 16.44
CA GLU A 5 14.42 8.03 15.32
C GLU A 5 14.04 6.55 15.33
N ALA A 6 13.99 5.94 16.52
CA ALA A 6 13.62 4.52 16.66
C ALA A 6 12.15 4.29 16.25
N ILE A 7 11.23 5.14 16.69
CA ILE A 7 9.80 5.06 16.30
C ILE A 7 9.64 5.26 14.78
N GLY A 8 10.38 6.22 14.20
CA GLY A 8 10.40 6.43 12.76
C GLY A 8 10.91 5.22 11.97
N ALA A 9 11.94 4.52 12.46
CA ALA A 9 12.49 3.32 11.82
C ALA A 9 11.57 2.10 11.95
N PHE A 10 10.97 1.85 13.12
CA PHE A 10 10.05 0.73 13.34
C PHE A 10 8.77 0.87 12.50
N THR A 11 8.19 2.06 12.44
CA THR A 11 7.01 2.33 11.63
C THR A 11 7.30 2.18 10.13
N LYS A 12 8.48 2.62 9.66
CA LYS A 12 8.93 2.41 8.27
C LYS A 12 9.11 0.93 7.94
N LEU A 13 9.70 0.14 8.84
CA LEU A 13 9.90 -1.30 8.63
C LEU A 13 8.58 -2.06 8.59
N SER A 14 7.64 -1.75 9.49
CA SER A 14 6.31 -2.34 9.50
C SER A 14 5.51 -1.99 8.24
N LEU A 15 5.61 -0.74 7.77
CA LEU A 15 4.95 -0.32 6.54
C LEU A 15 5.54 -1.06 5.32
N LYS A 16 6.86 -1.20 5.25
CA LYS A 16 7.51 -1.96 4.18
C LYS A 16 7.01 -3.40 4.15
N ASN A 17 6.98 -4.08 5.29
CA ASN A 17 6.49 -5.46 5.36
C ASN A 17 5.03 -5.57 4.89
N GLN A 18 4.16 -4.64 5.30
CA GLN A 18 2.76 -4.64 4.86
C GLN A 18 2.60 -4.38 3.34
N VAL A 19 3.47 -3.56 2.74
CA VAL A 19 3.52 -3.39 1.28
C VAL A 19 3.96 -4.68 0.61
N ASP A 20 5.04 -5.30 1.08
CA ASP A 20 5.59 -6.54 0.52
C ASP A 20 4.58 -7.69 0.60
N ASP A 21 3.86 -7.82 1.73
CA ASP A 21 2.78 -8.78 1.94
C ASP A 21 1.61 -8.54 0.97
N LEU A 22 1.18 -7.29 0.82
CA LEU A 22 0.11 -6.93 -0.12
C LEU A 22 0.50 -7.29 -1.57
N LEU A 23 1.74 -7.01 -1.98
CA LEU A 23 2.25 -7.37 -3.30
C LEU A 23 2.33 -8.89 -3.49
N ALA A 24 2.65 -9.65 -2.45
CA ALA A 24 2.62 -11.11 -2.49
C ALA A 24 1.20 -11.65 -2.70
N ASP A 25 0.21 -11.09 -2.00
CA ASP A 25 -1.20 -11.47 -2.18
C ASP A 25 -1.71 -11.13 -3.60
N PHE A 26 -1.30 -9.99 -4.17
CA PHE A 26 -1.61 -9.66 -5.57
C PHE A 26 -0.98 -10.63 -6.57
N ARG A 27 0.27 -11.08 -6.33
CA ARG A 27 0.91 -12.12 -7.16
C ARG A 27 0.11 -13.41 -7.13
N GLU A 28 -0.42 -13.79 -5.97
CA GLU A 28 -1.23 -15.00 -5.86
C GLU A 28 -2.59 -14.84 -6.56
N TYR A 29 -3.24 -13.69 -6.40
CA TYR A 29 -4.46 -13.36 -7.14
C TYR A 29 -4.26 -13.41 -8.66
N HIS A 30 -3.15 -12.87 -9.18
CA HIS A 30 -2.86 -12.89 -10.62
C HIS A 30 -2.56 -14.30 -11.15
N LYS A 31 -2.21 -15.26 -10.28
CA LYS A 31 -2.08 -16.68 -10.65
C LYS A 31 -3.44 -17.38 -10.61
N SER A 32 -4.19 -17.22 -9.53
CA SER A 32 -5.44 -17.95 -9.28
C SER A 32 -6.64 -17.38 -10.05
N HIS A 33 -6.62 -16.07 -10.32
CA HIS A 33 -7.77 -15.27 -10.81
C HIS A 33 -9.02 -15.39 -9.91
N ASP A 34 -8.85 -15.75 -8.64
CA ASP A 34 -9.96 -15.91 -7.71
C ASP A 34 -10.58 -14.54 -7.37
N ARG A 35 -11.79 -14.30 -7.88
CA ARG A 35 -12.56 -13.08 -7.65
C ARG A 35 -12.88 -12.84 -6.18
N SER A 36 -12.93 -13.88 -5.35
CA SER A 36 -13.15 -13.74 -3.90
C SER A 36 -11.94 -13.08 -3.20
N MET A 37 -10.72 -13.29 -3.71
CA MET A 37 -9.50 -12.63 -3.21
C MET A 37 -9.49 -11.14 -3.52
N LEU A 38 -10.11 -10.70 -4.62
CA LEU A 38 -10.10 -9.30 -5.04
C LEU A 38 -10.74 -8.37 -4.01
N THR A 39 -11.83 -8.80 -3.37
CA THR A 39 -12.49 -8.03 -2.29
C THR A 39 -11.58 -7.88 -1.08
N ARG A 40 -10.88 -8.96 -0.69
CA ARG A 40 -9.90 -8.94 0.41
C ARG A 40 -8.72 -8.03 0.09
N LEU A 41 -8.18 -8.13 -1.13
CA LEU A 41 -7.11 -7.26 -1.63
C LEU A 41 -7.51 -5.78 -1.60
N ARG A 42 -8.75 -5.46 -1.95
CA ARG A 42 -9.26 -4.09 -1.89
C ARG A 42 -9.25 -3.56 -0.47
N GLN A 43 -9.72 -4.34 0.49
CA GLN A 43 -9.72 -3.96 1.90
C GLN A 43 -8.30 -3.78 2.44
N ALA A 44 -7.39 -4.71 2.13
CA ALA A 44 -5.99 -4.64 2.56
C ALA A 44 -5.28 -3.40 1.97
N TYR A 45 -5.49 -3.13 0.68
CA TYR A 45 -5.01 -1.93 0.00
C TYR A 45 -5.52 -0.65 0.67
N ASP A 46 -6.82 -0.54 0.93
CA ASP A 46 -7.44 0.65 1.51
C ASP A 46 -6.93 0.91 2.94
N LEU A 47 -6.77 -0.13 3.75
CA LEU A 47 -6.21 -0.03 5.10
C LEU A 47 -4.74 0.41 5.07
N LEU A 48 -3.94 -0.14 4.17
CA LEU A 48 -2.54 0.24 4.01
C LEU A 48 -2.42 1.70 3.57
N LEU A 49 -3.23 2.12 2.61
CA LEU A 49 -3.27 3.50 2.13
C LEU A 49 -3.64 4.47 3.24
N MET A 50 -4.64 4.15 4.06
CA MET A 50 -5.02 4.97 5.21
C MET A 50 -3.85 5.14 6.20
N LYS A 51 -3.10 4.07 6.48
CA LYS A 51 -1.89 4.15 7.31
C LYS A 51 -0.83 5.06 6.69
N VAL A 52 -0.55 4.91 5.38
CA VAL A 52 0.41 5.77 4.66
C VAL A 52 -0.01 7.24 4.77
N LEU A 53 -1.26 7.55 4.48
CA LEU A 53 -1.79 8.92 4.54
C LEU A 53 -1.69 9.51 5.96
N SER A 54 -2.00 8.70 6.98
CA SER A 54 -1.89 9.12 8.39
C SER A 54 -0.45 9.43 8.79
N LEU A 55 0.55 8.75 8.22
CA LEU A 55 1.97 9.04 8.48
C LEU A 55 2.45 10.28 7.73
N LEU A 56 1.91 10.51 6.53
CA LEU A 56 2.31 11.63 5.68
C LEU A 56 1.60 12.93 6.04
N GLN A 57 0.39 12.90 6.62
CA GLN A 57 -0.36 14.12 6.92
C GLN A 57 0.42 15.13 7.77
N ASP A 58 1.26 14.66 8.68
CA ASP A 58 2.05 15.50 9.60
C ASP A 58 3.43 15.88 9.04
N ASN A 59 3.97 15.11 8.08
CA ASN A 59 5.36 15.24 7.62
C ASN A 59 5.48 15.71 6.16
N ASP A 60 4.53 15.33 5.31
CA ASP A 60 4.48 15.64 3.88
C ASP A 60 3.01 15.64 3.38
N PRO A 61 2.24 16.69 3.70
CA PRO A 61 0.83 16.78 3.32
C PRO A 61 0.60 16.93 1.82
N ALA A 62 1.61 17.39 1.06
CA ALA A 62 1.56 17.46 -0.40
C ALA A 62 1.58 16.04 -0.98
N LEU A 63 2.54 15.22 -0.56
CA LEU A 63 2.62 13.82 -0.97
C LEU A 63 1.37 13.02 -0.52
N ALA A 64 0.85 13.27 0.69
CA ALA A 64 -0.39 12.66 1.14
C ALA A 64 -1.56 12.96 0.19
N ARG A 65 -1.69 14.22 -0.25
CA ARG A 65 -2.74 14.65 -1.19
C ARG A 65 -2.59 13.97 -2.55
N ASP A 66 -1.37 13.93 -3.08
CA ASP A 66 -1.07 13.33 -4.38
C ASP A 66 -1.38 11.82 -4.36
N ILE A 67 -0.98 11.11 -3.31
CA ILE A 67 -1.28 9.69 -3.10
C ILE A 67 -2.79 9.47 -2.98
N ALA A 68 -3.49 10.28 -2.19
CA ALA A 68 -4.94 10.18 -2.03
C ALA A 68 -5.67 10.38 -3.37
N SER A 69 -5.24 11.36 -4.18
CA SER A 69 -5.80 11.61 -5.51
C SER A 69 -5.51 10.47 -6.50
N SER A 70 -4.40 9.76 -6.30
CA SER A 70 -3.95 8.64 -7.13
C SER A 70 -4.49 7.28 -6.69
N ARG A 71 -5.29 7.21 -5.62
CA ARG A 71 -5.80 5.95 -5.03
C ARG A 71 -6.35 4.98 -6.08
N GLU A 72 -7.32 5.41 -6.88
CA GLU A 72 -7.94 4.52 -7.86
C GLU A 72 -7.02 4.18 -9.04
N ALA A 73 -6.08 5.07 -9.37
CA ALA A 73 -5.08 4.80 -10.41
C ALA A 73 -4.07 3.72 -9.94
N LEU A 74 -3.60 3.81 -8.69
CA LEU A 74 -2.74 2.81 -8.06
C LEU A 74 -3.44 1.47 -7.95
N TRP A 75 -4.70 1.46 -7.49
CA TRP A 75 -5.52 0.24 -7.46
C TRP A 75 -5.61 -0.42 -8.84
N ARG A 76 -5.90 0.37 -9.89
CA ARG A 76 -5.97 -0.13 -11.27
C ARG A 76 -4.66 -0.76 -11.73
N ILE A 77 -3.51 -0.19 -11.36
CA ILE A 77 -2.19 -0.77 -11.66
C ILE A 77 -2.04 -2.11 -10.95
N LEU A 78 -2.39 -2.19 -9.66
CA LEU A 78 -2.23 -3.42 -8.87
C LEU A 78 -3.14 -4.57 -9.35
N THR A 79 -4.36 -4.24 -9.81
CA THR A 79 -5.32 -5.24 -10.32
C THR A 79 -5.12 -5.64 -11.78
N ASP A 80 -4.27 -4.94 -12.52
CA ASP A 80 -4.00 -5.22 -13.93
C ASP A 80 -2.74 -6.11 -14.02
N PRO A 81 -2.86 -7.36 -14.49
CA PRO A 81 -1.74 -8.31 -14.48
C PRO A 81 -0.56 -7.84 -15.35
N ASP A 82 -0.81 -7.09 -16.43
CA ASP A 82 0.25 -6.65 -17.34
C ASP A 82 0.97 -5.42 -16.79
N LYS A 83 0.25 -4.53 -16.10
CA LYS A 83 0.88 -3.43 -15.37
C LYS A 83 1.61 -3.91 -14.13
N PHE A 84 1.03 -4.87 -13.41
CA PHE A 84 1.59 -5.41 -12.18
C PHE A 84 2.93 -6.14 -12.39
N LYS A 85 3.11 -6.83 -13.52
CA LYS A 85 4.40 -7.49 -13.86
C LYS A 85 5.59 -6.52 -13.96
N ASN A 86 5.32 -5.23 -14.15
CA ASN A 86 6.35 -4.19 -14.32
C ASN A 86 6.64 -3.41 -13.02
N LEU A 87 6.08 -3.84 -11.88
CA LEU A 87 6.32 -3.27 -10.55
C LEU A 87 7.50 -3.92 -9.82
#